data_AF-A0AA41SG88-F1
#
_entry.id   AF-A0AA41SG88-F1
#
_cell.length_a   1.000
_cell.length_b   1.000
_cell.length_c   1.000
_cell.angle_alpha   90.00
_cell.angle_beta   90.00
_cell.angle_gamma   90.00
#
_symmetry.space_group_name_H-M   'P 1'
#
loop_
_entity.id
_entity.type
_entity.pdbx_description
1 polymer ?
#
loop_
_entity_poly.entity_id
_entity_poly.type
_entity_poly.pdbx_seq_one_letter_code
_entity_poly.pdbx_strand_id
1 'polypeptide(L)'
;MLSRFIHRIKFQKRLGQLSKWKTAEEVAALLRSLPVEEQPKQIIVTRKGMLYPLEVHLLDFPNVVIKGSELQLPFQACLKIEKFEVALRDLILSDYAKKNNVNTSALTQSEIRDIILGAEITPPSQQRQQIQEIK
;
A
#
# COMPACT_ATOMS: atom_id res chain seq x y z
N MET A 1 9.67 -11.78 9.11
CA MET A 1 10.32 -12.22 7.84
C MET A 1 11.30 -11.19 7.27
N LEU A 2 10.93 -9.91 7.17
CA LEU A 2 11.79 -8.82 6.66
C LEU A 2 13.15 -8.66 7.37
N SER A 3 13.22 -8.84 8.70
CA SER A 3 14.47 -8.68 9.46
C SER A 3 15.55 -9.75 9.14
N ARG A 4 15.13 -10.99 8.81
CA ARG A 4 16.05 -12.05 8.34
C ARG A 4 16.56 -11.79 6.91
N PHE A 5 15.84 -11.00 6.12
CA PHE A 5 16.20 -10.66 4.75
C PHE A 5 17.38 -9.67 4.69
N ILE A 6 17.43 -8.70 5.61
CA ILE A 6 18.48 -7.67 5.66
C ILE A 6 19.84 -8.27 6.07
N HIS A 7 19.88 -9.26 6.96
CA HIS A 7 21.13 -9.84 7.45
C HIS A 7 21.87 -10.68 6.38
N ARG A 8 21.14 -11.36 5.48
CA ARG A 8 21.71 -12.19 4.40
C ARG A 8 22.30 -11.36 3.24
N ILE A 9 21.85 -10.11 3.08
CA ILE A 9 22.22 -9.21 1.97
C ILE A 9 23.58 -8.53 2.17
N LYS A 10 24.12 -8.47 3.40
CA LYS A 10 25.39 -7.78 3.70
C LYS A 10 26.64 -8.41 3.05
N PHE A 11 26.55 -9.57 2.40
CA PHE A 11 27.72 -10.29 1.85
C PHE A 11 27.72 -10.46 0.32
N GLN A 12 26.85 -9.78 -0.42
CA GLN A 12 26.72 -9.98 -1.88
C GLN A 12 27.18 -8.75 -2.68
N LYS A 13 28.28 -8.88 -3.44
CA LYS A 13 28.91 -7.80 -4.23
C LYS A 13 28.08 -7.31 -5.43
N ARG A 14 26.88 -7.87 -5.69
CA ARG A 14 26.01 -7.54 -6.84
C ARG A 14 24.53 -7.35 -6.46
N LEU A 15 24.28 -6.46 -5.50
CA LEU A 15 22.94 -6.10 -4.99
C LEU A 15 21.92 -5.75 -6.10
N GLY A 16 22.35 -5.05 -7.16
CA GLY A 16 21.49 -4.66 -8.27
C GLY A 16 21.05 -5.81 -9.18
N GLN A 17 21.85 -6.88 -9.29
CA GLN A 17 21.41 -8.11 -9.96
C GLN A 17 20.54 -8.92 -9.01
N LEU A 18 21.00 -9.14 -7.77
CA LEU A 18 20.28 -9.93 -6.78
C LEU A 18 18.83 -9.45 -6.54
N SER A 19 18.63 -8.12 -6.45
CA SER A 19 17.29 -7.55 -6.28
C SER A 19 16.33 -7.93 -7.41
N LYS A 20 16.78 -7.91 -8.67
CA LYS A 20 15.95 -8.29 -9.84
C LYS A 20 15.57 -9.77 -9.80
N TRP A 21 16.53 -10.64 -9.47
CA TRP A 21 16.30 -12.08 -9.36
C TRP A 21 15.34 -12.39 -8.21
N LYS A 22 15.50 -11.73 -7.06
CA LYS A 22 14.58 -11.88 -5.94
C LYS A 22 13.17 -11.36 -6.24
N THR A 23 13.04 -10.23 -6.94
CA THR A 23 11.72 -9.77 -7.36
C THR A 23 11.06 -10.78 -8.31
N ALA A 24 11.79 -11.38 -9.24
CA ALA A 24 11.24 -12.41 -10.12
C ALA A 24 10.82 -13.68 -9.38
N GLU A 25 11.61 -14.12 -8.39
CA GLU A 25 11.29 -15.25 -7.52
C GLU A 25 9.98 -15.03 -6.75
N GLU A 26 9.80 -13.84 -6.15
CA GLU A 26 8.57 -13.48 -5.42
C GLU A 26 7.36 -13.40 -6.36
N VAL A 27 7.52 -12.89 -7.59
CA VAL A 27 6.45 -12.90 -8.59
C VAL A 27 6.04 -14.33 -8.94
N ALA A 28 6.99 -15.23 -9.15
CA ALA A 28 6.70 -16.63 -9.43
C ALA A 28 6.03 -17.32 -8.22
N ALA A 29 6.46 -17.02 -7.00
CA ALA A 29 5.83 -17.52 -5.78
C ALA A 29 4.38 -17.05 -5.65
N LEU A 30 4.11 -15.77 -5.96
CA LEU A 30 2.76 -15.23 -5.98
C LEU A 30 1.88 -15.96 -7.00
N LEU A 31 2.37 -16.17 -8.24
CA LEU A 31 1.63 -16.91 -9.25
C LEU A 31 1.30 -18.35 -8.82
N ARG A 32 2.23 -19.04 -8.14
CA ARG A 32 1.98 -20.39 -7.58
C ARG A 32 0.93 -20.40 -6.47
N SER A 33 0.75 -19.28 -5.77
CA SER A 33 -0.23 -19.16 -4.69
C SER A 33 -1.66 -18.89 -5.17
N LEU A 34 -1.82 -18.45 -6.43
CA LEU A 34 -3.13 -18.15 -7.02
C LEU A 34 -3.76 -19.40 -7.66
N PRO A 35 -5.09 -19.56 -7.56
CA PRO A 35 -5.81 -20.58 -8.32
C PRO A 35 -5.65 -20.35 -9.83
N VAL A 36 -5.73 -21.41 -10.63
CA VAL A 36 -5.39 -21.37 -12.07
C VAL A 36 -6.28 -20.42 -12.87
N GLU A 37 -7.49 -20.15 -12.40
CA GLU A 37 -8.46 -19.22 -12.99
C GLU A 37 -8.05 -17.76 -12.81
N GLU A 38 -7.32 -17.44 -11.75
CA GLU A 38 -6.86 -16.08 -11.42
C GLU A 38 -5.45 -15.79 -11.96
N GLN A 39 -4.77 -16.80 -12.51
CA GLN A 39 -3.41 -16.62 -13.02
C GLN A 39 -3.38 -15.68 -14.24
N PRO A 40 -2.48 -14.69 -14.25
CA PRO A 40 -2.44 -13.70 -15.32
C PRO A 40 -1.88 -14.30 -16.60
N LYS A 41 -2.56 -14.11 -17.74
CA LYS A 41 -2.06 -14.56 -19.06
C LYS A 41 -0.92 -13.69 -19.60
N GLN A 42 -0.71 -12.50 -19.04
CA GLN A 42 0.30 -11.57 -19.50
C GLN A 42 0.92 -10.81 -18.32
N ILE A 43 2.24 -10.69 -18.30
CA ILE A 43 2.99 -9.87 -17.35
C ILE A 43 3.73 -8.78 -18.12
N ILE A 44 3.53 -7.53 -17.72
CA ILE A 44 4.17 -6.37 -18.33
C ILE A 44 5.26 -5.86 -17.40
N VAL A 45 6.50 -5.78 -17.89
CA VAL A 45 7.63 -5.19 -17.16
C VAL A 45 7.91 -3.77 -17.62
N THR A 46 8.07 -2.87 -16.65
CA THR A 46 8.43 -1.46 -16.90
C THR A 46 9.93 -1.24 -17.07
N ARG A 47 10.76 -2.18 -16.61
CA ARG A 47 12.22 -2.09 -16.69
C ARG A 47 12.76 -3.22 -17.56
N LYS A 48 13.46 -2.89 -18.66
CA LYS A 48 14.05 -3.89 -19.59
C LYS A 48 14.90 -4.95 -18.87
N GLY A 49 15.59 -4.58 -17.79
CA GLY A 49 16.38 -5.50 -16.98
C GLY A 49 15.61 -6.57 -16.18
N MET A 50 14.28 -6.56 -16.20
CA MET A 50 13.42 -7.56 -15.54
C MET A 50 12.93 -8.67 -16.48
N LEU A 51 13.11 -8.54 -17.81
CA LEU A 51 12.67 -9.54 -18.78
C LEU A 51 13.33 -10.89 -18.50
N TYR A 52 14.65 -10.95 -18.57
CA TYR A 52 15.40 -12.19 -18.40
C TYR A 52 15.16 -12.89 -17.03
N PRO A 53 15.20 -12.19 -15.87
CA PRO A 53 14.89 -12.82 -14.60
C PRO A 53 13.48 -13.44 -14.54
N LEU A 54 12.47 -12.79 -15.13
CA LEU A 54 11.10 -13.33 -15.15
C LEU A 54 10.96 -14.50 -16.12
N GLU A 55 11.59 -14.44 -17.29
CA GLU A 55 11.60 -15.55 -18.25
C GLU A 55 12.14 -16.83 -17.62
N VAL A 56 13.21 -16.73 -16.81
CA VAL A 56 13.80 -17.88 -16.12
C VAL A 56 12.91 -18.43 -15.00
N HIS A 57 12.26 -17.58 -14.20
CA HIS A 57 11.46 -18.04 -13.06
C HIS A 57 10.04 -18.47 -13.43
N LEU A 58 9.54 -18.06 -14.59
CA LEU A 58 8.18 -18.36 -15.05
C LEU A 58 8.12 -19.46 -16.11
N LEU A 59 9.19 -20.25 -16.27
CA LEU A 59 9.22 -21.42 -17.17
C LEU A 59 8.12 -22.45 -16.85
N ASP A 60 7.73 -22.55 -15.58
CA ASP A 60 6.64 -23.42 -15.11
C ASP A 60 5.25 -22.94 -15.56
N PHE A 61 5.14 -21.72 -16.10
CA PHE A 61 3.90 -21.05 -16.47
C PHE A 61 3.86 -20.73 -17.98
N PRO A 62 3.73 -21.76 -18.86
CA PRO A 62 3.84 -21.59 -20.31
C PRO A 62 2.77 -20.70 -20.93
N ASN A 63 1.65 -20.48 -20.22
CA ASN A 63 0.54 -19.64 -20.68
C ASN A 63 0.74 -18.14 -20.38
N VAL A 64 1.82 -17.77 -19.70
CA VAL A 64 2.08 -16.40 -19.25
C VAL A 64 3.05 -15.72 -20.20
N VAL A 65 2.56 -14.71 -20.94
CA VAL A 65 3.38 -13.94 -21.88
C VAL A 65 4.05 -12.77 -21.16
N ILE A 66 5.38 -12.70 -21.20
CA ILE A 66 6.15 -11.59 -20.62
C ILE A 66 6.40 -10.53 -21.71
N LYS A 67 6.00 -9.29 -21.47
CA LYS A 67 6.20 -8.17 -22.40
C LYS A 67 6.92 -7.00 -21.73
N GLY A 68 7.86 -6.40 -22.45
CA GLY A 68 8.45 -5.12 -22.06
C GLY A 68 7.51 -3.96 -22.40
N SER A 69 7.44 -2.97 -21.52
CA SER A 69 6.78 -1.69 -21.79
C SER A 69 7.80 -0.56 -21.81
N GLU A 70 7.66 0.34 -22.78
CA GLU A 70 8.42 1.59 -22.84
C GLU A 70 7.69 2.75 -22.15
N LEU A 71 6.46 2.52 -21.67
CA LEU A 71 5.72 3.49 -20.88
C LEU A 71 6.39 3.65 -19.52
N GLN A 72 6.86 4.87 -19.23
CA GLN A 72 7.32 5.25 -17.90
C GLN A 72 6.11 5.41 -16.97
N LEU A 73 5.62 4.30 -16.46
CA LEU A 73 4.54 4.30 -15.49
C LEU A 73 5.07 4.74 -14.12
N PRO A 74 4.51 5.80 -13.50
CA PRO A 74 5.03 6.38 -12.26
C PRO A 74 4.63 5.58 -11.01
N PHE A 75 4.77 4.25 -11.03
CA PHE A 75 4.42 3.38 -9.89
C PHE A 75 5.25 3.66 -8.62
N GLN A 76 6.40 4.33 -8.76
CA GLN A 76 7.15 4.82 -7.61
C GLN A 76 6.37 5.90 -6.83
N ALA A 77 5.45 6.62 -7.47
CA ALA A 77 4.54 7.53 -6.80
C ALA A 77 3.52 6.77 -5.93
N CYS A 78 3.14 5.54 -6.32
CA CYS A 78 2.24 4.70 -5.51
C CYS A 78 2.86 4.36 -4.14
N LEU A 79 4.18 4.19 -4.07
CA LEU A 79 4.90 3.98 -2.81
C LEU A 79 4.93 5.23 -1.91
N LYS A 80 4.57 6.40 -2.44
CA LYS A 80 4.42 7.64 -1.65
C LYS A 80 3.00 7.84 -1.12
N ILE A 81 2.05 6.96 -1.46
CA ILE A 81 0.64 7.09 -1.08
C ILE A 81 0.43 6.98 0.44
N GLU A 82 1.25 6.22 1.19
CA GLU A 82 1.14 6.20 2.67
C GLU A 82 1.28 7.60 3.28
N LYS A 83 2.14 8.45 2.71
CA LYS A 83 2.26 9.85 3.16
C LYS A 83 1.06 10.70 2.73
N PHE A 84 0.40 10.31 1.64
CA PHE A 84 -0.77 11.00 1.12
C PHE A 84 -2.02 10.70 1.96
N GLU A 85 -2.23 9.44 2.37
CA GLU A 85 -3.32 9.05 3.27
C GLU A 85 -3.21 9.78 4.61
N VAL A 86 -2.03 9.77 5.24
CA VAL A 86 -1.78 10.46 6.51
C VAL A 86 -1.96 11.97 6.35
N ALA A 87 -1.42 12.57 5.29
CA ALA A 87 -1.56 14.01 5.05
C ALA A 87 -3.01 14.44 4.79
N LEU A 88 -3.79 13.64 4.05
CA LEU A 88 -5.22 13.91 3.83
C LEU A 88 -6.03 13.75 5.11
N ARG A 89 -5.77 12.70 5.88
CA ARG A 89 -6.39 12.49 7.20
C ARG A 89 -6.11 13.69 8.11
N ASP A 90 -4.86 14.13 8.21
CA ASP A 90 -4.47 15.25 9.06
C ASP A 90 -5.12 16.57 8.60
N LEU A 91 -5.23 16.78 7.29
CA LEU A 91 -5.90 17.96 6.72
C LEU A 91 -7.40 17.98 7.05
N ILE A 92 -8.10 16.86 6.87
CA ILE A 92 -9.54 16.73 7.16
C ILE A 92 -9.79 16.93 8.66
N LEU A 93 -8.99 16.29 9.52
CA LEU A 93 -9.13 16.42 10.98
C LEU A 93 -8.80 17.84 11.46
N SER A 94 -7.81 18.51 10.85
CA SER A 94 -7.47 19.89 11.17
C SER A 94 -8.59 20.86 10.79
N ASP A 95 -9.24 20.67 9.64
CA ASP A 95 -10.39 21.48 9.22
C ASP A 95 -11.60 21.27 10.14
N TYR A 96 -11.91 20.02 10.49
CA TYR A 96 -12.98 19.68 11.43
C TYR A 96 -12.75 20.29 12.82
N ALA A 97 -11.53 20.17 13.35
CA ALA A 97 -11.12 20.72 14.64
C ALA A 97 -11.30 22.24 14.70
N LYS A 98 -10.94 22.95 13.63
CA LYS A 98 -11.12 24.41 13.52
C LYS A 98 -12.60 24.79 13.45
N LYS A 99 -13.40 24.10 12.65
CA LYS A 99 -14.84 24.40 12.49
C LYS A 99 -15.63 24.18 13.77
N ASN A 100 -15.30 23.12 14.51
CA ASN A 100 -16.07 22.69 15.68
C ASN A 100 -15.40 23.04 17.02
N ASN A 101 -14.26 23.76 17.00
CA ASN A 101 -13.48 24.11 18.19
C ASN A 101 -13.13 22.90 19.07
N VAL A 102 -12.75 21.77 18.45
CA VAL A 102 -12.40 20.51 19.12
C VAL A 102 -10.93 20.20 18.93
N ASN A 103 -10.29 19.60 19.94
CA ASN A 103 -8.90 19.16 19.81
C ASN A 103 -8.83 17.80 19.10
N THR A 104 -8.02 17.67 18.04
CA THR A 104 -7.87 16.42 17.29
C THR A 104 -7.33 15.27 18.15
N SER A 105 -6.53 15.57 19.19
CA SER A 105 -6.00 14.56 20.12
C SER A 105 -7.06 14.00 21.09
N ALA A 106 -8.20 14.67 21.21
CA ALA A 106 -9.31 14.22 22.05
C ALA A 106 -10.29 13.29 21.31
N LEU A 107 -10.11 13.09 20.00
CA LEU A 107 -10.96 12.25 19.17
C LEU A 107 -10.57 10.77 19.29
N THR A 108 -11.57 9.92 19.48
CA THR A 108 -11.48 8.46 19.42
C THR A 108 -11.35 7.97 17.98
N GLN A 109 -10.90 6.73 17.79
CA GLN A 109 -10.74 6.16 16.44
C GLN A 109 -12.08 5.99 15.70
N SER A 110 -13.19 5.78 16.42
CA SER A 110 -14.54 5.78 15.86
C SER A 110 -14.94 7.16 15.36
N GLU A 111 -14.72 8.22 16.15
CA GLU A 111 -15.03 9.59 15.73
C GLU A 111 -14.18 10.00 14.52
N ILE A 112 -12.88 9.66 14.51
CA ILE A 112 -12.02 9.93 13.36
C ILE A 112 -12.54 9.23 12.09
N ARG A 113 -12.95 7.97 12.20
CA ARG A 113 -13.54 7.23 11.08
C ARG A 113 -14.79 7.94 10.57
N ASP A 114 -15.69 8.31 11.48
CA ASP A 114 -16.97 8.93 11.11
C ASP A 114 -16.74 10.31 10.45
N ILE A 115 -15.74 11.08 10.90
CA ILE A 115 -15.39 12.39 10.30
C ILE A 115 -14.90 12.20 8.87
N ILE A 116 -14.02 11.22 8.65
CA ILE A 116 -13.46 10.92 7.32
C ILE A 116 -14.54 10.40 6.37
N LEU A 117 -15.49 9.61 6.88
CA LEU A 117 -16.61 9.07 6.11
C LEU A 117 -17.74 10.09 5.86
N GLY A 118 -17.67 11.29 6.47
CA GLY A 118 -18.65 12.36 6.27
C GLY A 118 -19.99 12.11 6.94
N ALA A 119 -20.03 11.31 8.01
CA ALA A 119 -21.25 11.13 8.80
C ALA A 119 -21.58 12.41 9.60
N GLU A 120 -22.87 12.68 9.83
CA GLU A 120 -23.29 13.78 10.71
C GLU A 120 -22.90 13.45 12.16
N ILE A 121 -21.80 14.02 12.63
CA ILE A 121 -21.35 13.83 14.00
C ILE A 121 -21.83 15.02 14.82
N THR A 122 -22.72 14.76 15.76
CA THR A 122 -22.98 15.71 16.84
C THR A 122 -21.65 15.91 17.59
N PRO A 123 -21.12 17.15 17.68
CA PRO A 123 -19.83 17.39 18.32
C PRO A 123 -19.78 16.74 19.72
N PRO A 124 -18.68 16.10 20.14
CA PRO A 124 -18.60 15.39 21.42
C PRO A 124 -18.95 16.25 22.63
N SER A 125 -18.78 17.57 22.51
CA SER A 125 -19.23 18.56 23.49
C SER A 125 -20.74 18.54 23.72
N GLN A 126 -21.55 18.44 22.66
CA GLN A 126 -23.01 18.41 22.74
C GLN A 126 -23.54 17.05 23.25
N GLN A 127 -22.92 15.93 22.85
CA GLN A 127 -23.27 14.62 23.41
C GLN A 127 -23.00 14.56 24.92
N ARG A 128 -21.87 15.13 25.38
CA ARG A 128 -21.55 15.17 26.82
C ARG A 128 -22.50 16.08 27.61
N GLN A 129 -23.01 17.15 27.00
CA GLN A 129 -24.03 18.02 27.60
C GLN A 129 -25.39 17.32 27.71
N GLN A 130 -25.84 16.61 26.67
CA GLN A 130 -27.12 15.88 26.71
C GLN A 130 -27.14 14.75 27.75
N ILE A 131 -26.00 14.10 28.00
CA ILE A 131 -25.89 13.06 29.05
C ILE A 131 -25.99 13.67 30.46
N GLN A 132 -25.62 14.95 30.63
CA GLN A 132 -25.76 15.65 31.91
C GLN A 132 -27.19 16.15 32.16
N GLU A 133 -27.97 16.45 31.10
CA GLU A 133 -29.37 16.89 31.22
C GLU A 133 -30.36 15.73 31.45
N ILE A 134 -29.95 14.48 31.21
CA ILE A 134 -30.78 13.27 31.42
C ILE A 134 -30.62 12.69 32.84
N LYS A 135 -29.73 13.25 33.67
CA LYS A 135 -29.58 12.88 35.09
C LYS A 135 -30.26 13.89 36.00
#